data_AF-A0A0Q9J1P0-F1
#
_entry.id   AF-A0A0Q9J1P0-F1
#
_cell.length_a   1.000
_cell.length_b   1.000
_cell.length_c   1.000
_cell.angle_alpha   90.00
_cell.angle_beta   90.00
_cell.angle_gamma   90.00
#
_symmetry.space_group_name_H-M   'P 1'
#
loop_
_entity.id
_entity.type
_entity.pdbx_description
1 polymer ?
#
loop_
_entity_poly.entity_id
_entity_poly.type
_entity_poly.pdbx_seq_one_letter_code
_entity_poly.pdbx_strand_id
1 'polypeptide(L)'
;MPIRIAAPAAWAIPILAALALAGCTPTPAPTLAPETTPAAPAAPSATPSSPPGTATNARGATTPIEAVDAYALCKAQTMVYYPGDFAKVQFASFESSPVLLRDDGRWFVYIEAHDENREPSLVDASASNCIVGGTIGAPDWLTFGVMSRDVATEVIANYNAAPRGD
;
A
#
# COMPACT_ATOMS: atom_id res chain seq x y z
N MET A 1 45.33 -28.11 -35.06
CA MET A 1 44.13 -28.78 -35.60
C MET A 1 42.98 -27.78 -35.63
N PRO A 2 42.13 -27.81 -36.66
CA PRO A 2 41.45 -26.63 -37.20
C PRO A 2 40.16 -26.18 -36.50
N ILE A 3 39.92 -24.88 -36.64
CA ILE A 3 38.73 -24.07 -36.33
C ILE A 3 37.48 -24.61 -37.05
N ARG A 4 36.32 -24.56 -36.39
CA ARG A 4 35.00 -24.56 -37.06
C ARG A 4 34.11 -23.44 -36.52
N ILE A 5 33.88 -22.45 -37.38
CA ILE A 5 32.87 -21.40 -37.30
C ILE A 5 31.57 -21.96 -37.91
N ALA A 6 30.41 -21.66 -37.32
CA ALA A 6 29.14 -21.71 -38.04
C ALA A 6 28.07 -20.78 -37.42
N ALA A 7 27.73 -19.74 -38.16
CA ALA A 7 26.45 -19.02 -38.19
C ALA A 7 26.20 -18.70 -39.69
N PRO A 8 25.03 -18.21 -40.16
CA PRO A 8 23.74 -17.92 -39.51
C PRO A 8 22.53 -18.53 -40.29
N ALA A 9 21.30 -18.40 -39.76
CA ALA A 9 20.09 -18.51 -40.57
C ALA A 9 19.03 -17.50 -40.11
N ALA A 10 18.86 -16.47 -40.92
CA ALA A 10 17.72 -15.56 -40.91
C ALA A 10 16.44 -16.27 -41.40
N TRP A 11 15.30 -15.58 -41.33
CA TRP A 11 14.17 -15.50 -42.29
C TRP A 11 13.00 -14.89 -41.49
N ALA A 12 12.75 -13.59 -41.61
CA ALA A 12 11.83 -12.92 -42.54
C ALA A 12 10.39 -12.80 -41.99
N ILE A 13 10.00 -11.55 -41.77
CA ILE A 13 8.71 -11.02 -41.28
C ILE A 13 7.76 -10.82 -42.46
N PRO A 14 6.43 -10.86 -42.24
CA PRO A 14 5.55 -9.92 -42.90
C PRO A 14 4.81 -9.01 -41.90
N ILE A 15 4.86 -7.72 -42.25
CA ILE A 15 4.21 -6.57 -41.65
C ILE A 15 2.75 -6.55 -42.11
N LEU A 16 1.82 -6.19 -41.22
CA LEU A 16 0.61 -5.47 -41.62
C LEU A 16 0.24 -4.42 -40.57
N ALA A 17 0.24 -3.18 -41.05
CA ALA A 17 -0.05 -1.95 -40.36
C ALA A 17 -1.48 -1.50 -40.66
N ALA A 18 -2.10 -0.77 -39.72
CA ALA A 18 -2.92 0.44 -39.94
C ALA A 18 -3.69 0.77 -38.64
N LEU A 19 -3.37 1.85 -37.92
CA LEU A 19 -3.81 3.25 -38.17
C LEU A 19 -5.28 3.50 -37.81
N ALA A 20 -5.51 4.21 -36.71
CA ALA A 20 -6.28 5.46 -36.72
C ALA A 20 -6.17 6.19 -35.36
N LEU A 21 -5.27 7.18 -35.28
CA LEU A 21 -5.40 8.32 -34.39
C LEU A 21 -6.37 9.32 -35.05
N ALA A 22 -7.43 9.69 -34.34
CA ALA A 22 -8.19 10.93 -34.52
C ALA A 22 -9.03 11.13 -33.25
N GLY A 23 -9.10 12.28 -32.57
CA GLY A 23 -8.59 13.62 -32.81
C GLY A 23 -9.08 14.48 -31.64
N CYS A 24 -8.34 15.53 -31.32
CA CYS A 24 -8.61 16.46 -30.22
C CYS A 24 -9.12 17.80 -30.79
N THR A 25 -10.01 18.47 -30.04
CA THR A 25 -10.39 19.91 -30.08
C THR A 25 -11.39 20.38 -31.17
N PRO A 26 -12.07 21.57 -31.06
CA PRO A 26 -12.21 22.54 -29.95
C PRO A 26 -13.68 23.01 -29.63
N THR A 27 -13.82 23.80 -28.54
CA THR A 27 -14.97 24.59 -28.06
C THR A 27 -15.58 25.59 -29.08
N PRO A 28 -16.89 25.88 -29.00
CA PRO A 28 -17.36 27.26 -28.76
C PRO A 28 -18.54 27.40 -27.76
N ALA A 29 -18.57 28.54 -27.06
CA ALA A 29 -19.76 29.19 -26.45
C ALA A 29 -19.92 30.58 -27.13
N PRO A 30 -21.01 31.41 -26.97
CA PRO A 30 -22.14 31.34 -26.03
C PRO A 30 -23.55 31.78 -26.59
N THR A 31 -24.59 31.88 -25.71
CA THR A 31 -25.71 32.89 -25.68
C THR A 31 -26.91 32.68 -26.68
N LEU A 32 -28.23 32.60 -26.36
CA LEU A 32 -29.17 33.09 -25.32
C LEU A 32 -30.34 32.09 -25.05
N ALA A 33 -30.94 32.19 -23.85
CA ALA A 33 -32.25 31.68 -23.40
C ALA A 33 -33.45 32.34 -24.16
N PRO A 34 -34.77 32.03 -23.96
CA PRO A 34 -35.46 31.38 -22.82
C PRO A 34 -36.47 30.27 -23.27
N GLU A 35 -37.29 29.55 -22.49
CA GLU A 35 -38.19 29.93 -21.39
C GLU A 35 -38.76 28.62 -20.73
N THR A 36 -38.82 28.62 -19.39
CA THR A 36 -39.77 27.93 -18.47
C THR A 36 -40.28 26.50 -18.74
N THR A 37 -39.89 25.57 -17.84
CA THR A 37 -40.82 24.59 -17.23
C THR A 37 -40.36 24.29 -15.79
N PRO A 38 -41.20 24.48 -14.75
CA PRO A 38 -40.83 24.20 -13.36
C PRO A 38 -40.73 22.70 -13.05
N ALA A 39 -39.77 22.38 -12.19
CA ALA A 39 -39.45 21.06 -11.66
C ALA A 39 -40.55 20.45 -10.77
N ALA A 40 -40.63 19.12 -10.75
CA ALA A 40 -41.19 18.33 -9.65
C ALA A 40 -40.10 17.38 -9.10
N PRO A 41 -39.94 17.24 -7.76
CA PRO A 41 -38.78 16.57 -7.16
C PRO A 41 -38.85 15.03 -7.27
N ALA A 42 -37.69 14.41 -7.53
CA ALA A 42 -37.50 12.97 -7.42
C ALA A 42 -37.60 12.51 -5.96
N ALA A 43 -38.37 11.45 -5.71
CA ALA A 43 -38.46 10.79 -4.42
C ALA A 43 -37.11 10.16 -4.01
N PRO A 44 -36.69 10.23 -2.74
CA PRO A 44 -35.47 9.56 -2.28
C PRO A 44 -35.68 8.04 -2.27
N SER A 45 -34.82 7.32 -2.99
CA SER A 45 -34.71 5.86 -2.88
C SER A 45 -34.21 5.47 -1.50
N ALA A 46 -34.91 4.55 -0.85
CA ALA A 46 -34.54 3.99 0.43
C ALA A 46 -33.18 3.28 0.35
N THR A 47 -32.24 3.68 1.19
CA THR A 47 -30.96 2.99 1.40
C THR A 47 -31.20 1.67 2.13
N PRO A 48 -30.59 0.54 1.71
CA PRO A 48 -30.71 -0.73 2.42
C PRO A 48 -30.03 -0.63 3.79
N SER A 49 -30.81 -0.90 4.86
CA SER A 49 -30.29 -1.09 6.22
C SER A 49 -29.46 -2.37 6.27
N SER A 50 -28.17 -2.25 6.55
CA SER A 50 -27.34 -3.39 6.95
C SER A 50 -27.62 -3.75 8.42
N PRO A 51 -27.56 -5.04 8.81
CA PRO A 51 -27.83 -5.48 10.18
C PRO A 51 -26.82 -4.91 11.17
N PRO A 52 -27.18 -4.78 12.46
CA PRO A 52 -26.29 -4.27 13.50
C PRO A 52 -25.17 -5.28 13.78
N GLY A 53 -24.08 -5.18 13.03
CA GLY A 53 -22.79 -5.65 13.50
C GLY A 53 -22.36 -4.78 14.67
N THR A 54 -21.89 -5.39 15.75
CA THR A 54 -21.34 -4.71 16.93
C THR A 54 -20.37 -3.61 16.48
N ALA A 55 -20.84 -2.36 16.51
CA ALA A 55 -20.05 -1.24 16.06
C ALA A 55 -18.96 -1.00 17.11
N THR A 56 -17.78 -1.58 16.90
CA THR A 56 -16.54 -0.94 17.35
C THR A 56 -16.62 0.48 16.78
N ASN A 57 -16.78 1.48 17.66
CA ASN A 57 -16.83 2.87 17.22
C ASN A 57 -15.60 3.13 16.35
N ALA A 58 -15.82 3.37 15.05
CA ALA A 58 -14.74 3.69 14.14
C ALA A 58 -14.04 4.94 14.67
N ARG A 59 -12.74 4.83 14.97
CA ARG A 59 -11.96 5.95 15.48
C ARG A 59 -11.77 6.96 14.36
N GLY A 60 -12.07 8.23 14.64
CA GLY A 60 -12.07 9.29 13.63
C GLY A 60 -10.64 9.71 13.21
N ALA A 61 -10.54 10.37 12.07
CA ALA A 61 -9.28 10.83 11.47
C ALA A 61 -8.40 11.73 12.38
N THR A 62 -9.00 12.45 13.32
CA THR A 62 -8.29 13.33 14.26
C THR A 62 -7.87 12.63 15.55
N THR A 63 -8.21 11.36 15.72
CA THR A 63 -7.85 10.57 16.91
C THR A 63 -6.34 10.33 16.91
N PRO A 64 -5.63 10.54 18.03
CA PRO A 64 -4.23 10.15 18.16
C PRO A 64 -4.04 8.67 17.87
N ILE A 65 -2.91 8.33 17.24
CA ILE A 65 -2.56 6.94 16.98
C ILE A 65 -2.25 6.22 18.29
N GLU A 66 -2.92 5.11 18.53
CA GLU A 66 -2.61 4.16 19.60
C GLU A 66 -1.87 2.93 19.04
N ALA A 67 -1.41 2.03 19.92
CA ALA A 67 -0.63 0.86 19.54
C ALA A 67 -1.29 0.01 18.43
N VAL A 68 -2.60 -0.25 18.55
CA VAL A 68 -3.34 -1.05 17.55
C VAL A 68 -3.41 -0.36 16.19
N ASP A 69 -3.45 0.98 16.17
CA ASP A 69 -3.44 1.75 14.92
C ASP A 69 -2.07 1.75 14.31
N ALA A 70 -1.03 1.95 15.12
CA ALA A 70 0.35 1.93 14.65
C ALA A 70 0.65 0.59 13.98
N TYR A 71 0.22 -0.52 14.58
CA TYR A 71 0.31 -1.84 13.97
C TYR A 71 -0.45 -1.92 12.63
N ALA A 72 -1.73 -1.53 12.61
CA ALA A 72 -2.56 -1.61 11.41
C ALA A 72 -2.02 -0.73 10.27
N LEU A 73 -1.61 0.50 10.60
CA LEU A 73 -0.99 1.45 9.68
C LEU A 73 0.34 0.92 9.16
N CYS A 74 1.20 0.39 10.03
CA CYS A 74 2.50 -0.15 9.62
C CYS A 74 2.33 -1.32 8.65
N LYS A 75 1.44 -2.27 8.97
CA LYS A 75 1.12 -3.38 8.08
C LYS A 75 0.59 -2.89 6.73
N ALA A 76 -0.34 -1.95 6.73
CA ALA A 76 -0.92 -1.40 5.50
C ALA A 76 0.14 -0.67 4.64
N GLN A 77 0.96 0.17 5.28
CA GLN A 77 1.97 0.98 4.60
C GLN A 77 3.08 0.13 4.00
N THR A 78 3.46 -0.96 4.68
CA THR A 78 4.57 -1.82 4.25
C THR A 78 4.16 -2.92 3.28
N MET A 79 2.86 -3.17 3.10
CA MET A 79 2.36 -4.19 2.18
C MET A 79 2.88 -4.00 0.75
N VAL A 80 3.10 -2.74 0.33
CA VAL A 80 3.65 -2.39 -1.00
C VAL A 80 5.04 -2.97 -1.28
N TYR A 81 5.81 -3.34 -0.25
CA TYR A 81 7.16 -3.89 -0.41
C TYR A 81 7.18 -5.42 -0.57
N TYR A 82 6.03 -6.09 -0.49
CA TYR A 82 5.91 -7.52 -0.71
C TYR A 82 5.40 -7.77 -2.14
N PRO A 83 6.26 -8.17 -3.09
CA PRO A 83 5.86 -8.38 -4.47
C PRO A 83 5.03 -9.66 -4.62
N GLY A 84 4.16 -9.70 -5.63
CA GLY A 84 3.42 -10.91 -6.01
C GLY A 84 2.02 -10.97 -5.42
N ASP A 85 1.61 -12.17 -5.00
CA ASP A 85 0.27 -12.43 -4.47
C ASP A 85 0.22 -12.12 -2.97
N PHE A 86 -0.56 -11.11 -2.58
CA PHE A 86 -0.72 -10.74 -1.17
C PHE A 86 -1.38 -11.82 -0.32
N ALA A 87 -2.12 -12.76 -0.93
CA ALA A 87 -2.69 -13.89 -0.20
C ALA A 87 -1.63 -14.85 0.34
N LYS A 88 -0.39 -14.76 -0.19
CA LYS A 88 0.79 -15.53 0.22
C LYS A 88 1.68 -14.82 1.23
N VAL A 89 1.29 -13.61 1.65
CA VAL A 89 2.01 -12.84 2.67
C VAL A 89 1.26 -12.94 4.00
N GLN A 90 1.87 -13.64 4.95
CA GLN A 90 1.32 -13.83 6.28
C GLN A 90 2.05 -12.92 7.26
N PHE A 91 1.31 -12.05 7.94
CA PHE A 91 1.84 -11.18 8.99
C PHE A 91 1.51 -11.76 10.36
N ALA A 92 2.47 -11.73 11.28
CA ALA A 92 2.24 -12.01 12.69
C ALA A 92 1.14 -11.10 13.26
N SER A 93 0.42 -11.59 14.26
CA SER A 93 -0.67 -10.85 14.90
C SER A 93 -0.13 -9.70 15.74
N PHE A 94 -1.01 -8.75 16.08
CA PHE A 94 -0.70 -7.64 16.99
C PHE A 94 -0.09 -8.14 18.30
N GLU A 95 -0.64 -9.21 18.89
CA GLU A 95 -0.18 -9.74 20.19
C GLU A 95 1.18 -10.41 20.14
N SER A 96 1.62 -10.83 18.94
CA SER A 96 2.96 -11.38 18.70
C SER A 96 3.95 -10.34 18.17
N SER A 97 3.51 -9.10 17.95
CA SER A 97 4.29 -8.04 17.33
C SER A 97 4.79 -7.04 18.39
N PRO A 98 6.09 -6.71 18.45
CA PRO A 98 6.57 -5.59 19.23
C PRO A 98 5.95 -4.28 18.76
N VAL A 99 5.18 -3.64 19.65
CA VAL A 99 4.60 -2.30 19.44
C VAL A 99 4.93 -1.46 20.67
N LEU A 100 5.89 -0.56 20.53
CA LEU A 100 6.54 0.12 21.66
C LEU A 100 6.40 1.63 21.51
N LEU A 101 5.99 2.31 22.58
CA LEU A 101 5.95 3.77 22.62
C LEU A 101 7.37 4.31 22.83
N ARG A 102 7.79 5.21 21.95
CA ARG A 102 9.08 5.91 22.01
C ARG A 102 9.01 7.17 22.86
N ASP A 103 10.18 7.64 23.25
CA ASP A 103 10.36 8.85 24.07
C ASP A 103 9.93 10.13 23.32
N ASP A 104 9.92 10.10 21.97
CA ASP A 104 9.43 11.18 21.11
C ASP A 104 7.91 11.14 20.86
N GLY A 105 7.19 10.24 21.53
CA GLY A 105 5.73 10.09 21.41
C GLY A 105 5.26 9.34 20.18
N ARG A 106 6.16 8.73 19.39
CA ARG A 106 5.82 7.86 18.25
C ARG A 106 5.79 6.40 18.66
N TRP A 107 5.09 5.58 17.89
CA TRP A 107 5.09 4.14 18.05
C TRP A 107 6.13 3.51 17.13
N PHE A 108 7.04 2.73 17.70
CA PHE A 108 7.84 1.75 16.98
C PHE A 108 7.01 0.47 16.80
N VAL A 109 7.03 -0.09 15.59
CA VAL A 109 6.28 -1.30 15.24
C VAL A 109 7.19 -2.25 14.48
N TYR A 110 7.28 -3.48 14.95
CA TYR A 110 7.91 -4.60 14.24
C TYR A 110 6.86 -5.69 14.02
N ILE A 111 6.72 -6.18 12.79
CA ILE A 111 5.75 -7.23 12.44
C ILE A 111 6.48 -8.29 11.63
N GLU A 112 6.62 -9.49 12.18
CA GLU A 112 7.11 -10.62 11.42
C GLU A 112 6.22 -10.88 10.20
N ALA A 113 6.83 -11.08 9.04
CA ALA A 113 6.13 -11.44 7.82
C ALA A 113 6.73 -12.71 7.23
N HIS A 114 5.89 -13.56 6.66
CA HIS A 114 6.27 -14.74 5.92
C HIS A 114 5.71 -14.57 4.50
N ASP A 115 6.60 -14.51 3.51
CA ASP A 115 6.25 -14.17 2.12
C ASP A 115 6.52 -15.36 1.20
N GLU A 116 5.51 -16.20 0.99
CA GLU A 116 5.64 -17.41 0.15
C GLU A 116 5.75 -17.10 -1.35
N ASN A 117 5.77 -15.82 -1.75
CA ASN A 117 6.13 -15.43 -3.12
C ASN A 117 7.64 -15.57 -3.39
N ARG A 118 8.46 -15.64 -2.33
CA ARG A 118 9.91 -15.73 -2.42
C ARG A 118 10.38 -17.18 -2.50
N GLU A 119 11.60 -17.38 -2.98
CA GLU A 119 12.27 -18.68 -2.90
C GLU A 119 12.29 -19.15 -1.43
N PRO A 120 11.99 -20.41 -1.09
CA PRO A 120 11.88 -20.89 0.30
C PRO A 120 13.04 -20.52 1.23
N SER A 121 14.25 -20.36 0.70
CA SER A 121 15.42 -19.89 1.45
C SER A 121 15.39 -18.41 1.84
N LEU A 122 14.47 -17.63 1.28
CA LEU A 122 14.25 -16.20 1.46
C LEU A 122 12.85 -15.86 2.01
N VAL A 123 11.95 -16.85 2.10
CA VAL A 123 10.59 -16.71 2.64
C VAL A 123 10.62 -16.32 4.13
N ASP A 124 11.68 -16.71 4.84
CA ASP A 124 11.92 -16.39 6.24
C ASP A 124 12.66 -15.07 6.50
N ALA A 125 12.84 -14.23 5.48
CA ALA A 125 13.80 -13.12 5.53
C ALA A 125 13.19 -11.72 5.53
N SER A 126 11.95 -11.53 5.99
CA SER A 126 11.40 -10.16 6.06
C SER A 126 10.43 -9.93 7.20
N ALA A 127 10.58 -8.77 7.84
CA ALA A 127 9.61 -8.21 8.76
C ALA A 127 9.30 -6.78 8.32
N SER A 128 8.10 -6.31 8.63
CA SER A 128 7.77 -4.89 8.50
C SER A 128 8.27 -4.12 9.71
N ASN A 129 8.82 -2.94 9.46
CA ASN A 129 9.29 -2.03 10.50
C ASN A 129 8.79 -0.62 10.23
N CYS A 130 8.22 0.03 11.24
CA CYS A 130 7.78 1.41 11.12
C CYS A 130 7.97 2.21 12.41
N ILE A 131 8.11 3.52 12.26
CA ILE A 131 7.97 4.49 13.35
C ILE A 131 6.95 5.54 12.93
N VAL A 132 5.83 5.62 13.66
CA VAL A 132 4.67 6.46 13.30
C VAL A 132 4.06 7.14 14.51
N GLY A 133 3.70 8.41 14.38
CA GLY A 133 2.93 9.18 15.36
C GLY A 133 1.85 10.02 14.68
N GLY A 134 1.33 11.03 15.37
CA GLY A 134 0.27 11.89 14.83
C GLY A 134 -1.12 11.28 15.03
N THR A 135 -2.01 11.45 14.04
CA THR A 135 -3.40 10.99 14.10
C THR A 135 -3.72 9.99 13.00
N ILE A 136 -4.80 9.22 13.16
CA ILE A 136 -5.21 8.19 12.20
C ILE A 136 -5.33 8.73 10.75
N GLY A 137 -5.88 9.93 10.59
CA GLY A 137 -6.06 10.57 9.28
C GLY A 137 -4.88 11.41 8.80
N ALA A 138 -3.88 11.64 9.65
CA ALA A 138 -2.66 12.36 9.32
C ALA A 138 -1.46 11.68 10.03
N PRO A 139 -1.13 10.44 9.64
CA PRO A 139 -0.01 9.72 10.23
C PRO A 139 1.30 10.43 9.90
N ASP A 140 2.08 10.70 10.94
CA ASP A 140 3.40 11.29 10.84
C ASP A 140 4.45 10.18 10.87
N TRP A 141 5.00 9.88 9.70
CA TRP A 141 5.96 8.80 9.50
C TRP A 141 7.39 9.29 9.71
N LEU A 142 8.10 8.65 10.63
CA LEU A 142 9.54 8.83 10.76
C LEU A 142 10.30 7.83 9.88
N THR A 143 9.82 6.58 9.81
CA THR A 143 10.32 5.56 8.89
C THR A 143 9.26 4.48 8.67
N PHE A 144 9.33 3.79 7.54
CA PHE A 144 8.56 2.58 7.25
C PHE A 144 9.28 1.76 6.19
N GLY A 145 9.19 0.44 6.27
CA GLY A 145 9.77 -0.44 5.26
C GLY A 145 9.76 -1.90 5.68
N VAL A 146 10.54 -2.69 4.95
CA VAL A 146 10.85 -4.07 5.30
C VAL A 146 12.29 -4.18 5.77
N MET A 147 12.56 -5.07 6.70
CA MET A 147 13.89 -5.38 7.20
C MET A 147 14.11 -6.88 7.27
N SER A 148 15.36 -7.28 7.27
CA SER A 148 15.73 -8.67 7.50
C SER A 148 15.59 -9.03 8.99
N ARG A 149 15.22 -10.28 9.28
CA ARG A 149 15.03 -10.77 10.66
C ARG A 149 16.34 -10.82 11.47
N ASP A 150 17.48 -10.94 10.81
CA ASP A 150 18.81 -11.03 11.46
C ASP A 150 19.18 -9.75 12.24
N VAL A 151 18.70 -8.58 11.80
CA VAL A 151 18.90 -7.30 12.48
C VAL A 151 17.77 -6.94 13.46
N ALA A 152 16.69 -7.72 13.50
CA ALA A 152 15.48 -7.39 14.28
C ALA A 152 15.76 -7.25 15.77
N THR A 153 16.52 -8.17 16.37
CA THR A 153 16.82 -8.13 17.81
C THR A 153 17.54 -6.84 18.19
N GLU A 154 18.50 -6.40 17.39
CA GLU A 154 19.22 -5.15 17.64
C GLU A 154 18.31 -3.92 17.49
N VAL A 155 17.48 -3.89 16.43
CA VAL A 155 16.58 -2.77 16.18
C VAL A 155 15.52 -2.65 17.26
N ILE A 156 14.91 -3.76 17.68
CA ILE A 156 13.91 -3.79 18.76
C ILE A 156 14.55 -3.37 20.08
N ALA A 157 15.76 -3.84 20.40
CA ALA A 157 16.46 -3.43 21.61
C ALA A 157 16.81 -1.93 21.62
N ASN A 158 17.03 -1.34 20.44
CA ASN A 158 17.36 0.07 20.26
C ASN A 158 16.19 0.88 19.66
N TYR A 159 14.94 0.50 19.92
CA TYR A 159 13.76 1.06 19.26
C TYR A 159 13.58 2.58 19.46
N ASN A 160 14.26 3.17 20.45
CA ASN A 160 14.28 4.61 20.76
C ASN A 160 15.38 5.39 20.02
N ALA A 161 16.33 4.71 19.36
CA ALA A 161 17.37 5.37 18.59
C ALA A 161 16.78 6.14 17.40
N ALA A 162 17.50 7.16 16.92
CA ALA A 162 17.16 7.77 15.64
C ALA A 162 17.27 6.72 14.52
N PRO A 163 16.39 6.76 13.49
CA PRO A 163 16.54 5.90 12.33
C PRO A 163 17.95 6.09 11.76
N ARG A 164 18.65 4.99 11.49
CA ARG A 164 19.90 5.06 10.72
C ARG A 164 19.50 5.52 9.32
N GLY A 165 20.00 6.68 8.89
CA GLY A 165 19.79 7.15 7.53
C GLY A 165 20.71 6.39 6.60
N ASP A 166 20.15 5.48 5.80
CA ASP A 166 20.79 4.84 4.65
C ASP A 166 20.57 5.65 3.36
#